data_AF-A0A2N1PDL6-F1
#
_entry.id   AF-A0A2N1PDL6-F1
#
_cell.length_a   1.000
_cell.length_b   1.000
_cell.length_c   1.000
_cell.angle_alpha   90.00
_cell.angle_beta   90.00
_cell.angle_gamma   90.00
#
_symmetry.space_group_name_H-M   'P 1'
#
loop_
_entity.id
_entity.type
_entity.pdbx_description
1 polymer ?
#
loop_
_entity_poly.entity_id
_entity_poly.type
_entity_poly.pdbx_seq_one_letter_code
_entity_poly.pdbx_strand_id
1 'polypeptide(L)'
;MKHWKIIIVMIVSVLSLAWLAWGYPSTQLTVPPGDIKFAHANHTDLECLTCHAGAETSVSPQDKLYPAMEVCGDCHDIEEVDGCGTCHRSIDDPQALPNPDRPIEFNHKKHFEQKIKCTHCHDGIAESRESSTTYMPTMPLCMTCHDGIKADNSCALCHGQRITLLDIHPQDWRHQHGDRATSDPEFCGGCHRSERFCAECHREDNLEGNIHDLNYEYTHGLDAGSKEKDCARCHDRKLFCNACHERQNRIPLEHSTLNWLSEHGLAARNDIENCASCHDSSDPTCARGGCHRDIDGIRGTDPRIHTGNMAFLQSKGLWHGDDGYFCFQCHTSTRATGGGFCSYCHESGD
;
A
#
# COMPACT_ATOMS: atom_id res chain seq x y z
N MET A 1 -29.69 -27.29 -56.27
CA MET A 1 -29.03 -26.01 -55.97
C MET A 1 -29.26 -25.46 -54.55
N LYS A 2 -30.35 -25.83 -53.82
CA LYS A 2 -30.60 -25.35 -52.44
C LYS A 2 -29.73 -26.00 -51.35
N HIS A 3 -29.31 -27.26 -51.52
CA HIS A 3 -28.55 -27.98 -50.48
C HIS A 3 -27.07 -27.55 -50.36
N TRP A 4 -26.46 -27.06 -51.44
CA TRP A 4 -25.06 -26.60 -51.46
C TRP A 4 -24.83 -25.37 -50.57
N LYS A 5 -25.80 -24.44 -50.51
CA LYS A 5 -25.71 -23.24 -49.67
C LYS A 5 -25.75 -23.56 -48.17
N ILE A 6 -26.50 -24.58 -47.77
CA ILE A 6 -26.59 -25.01 -46.36
C ILE A 6 -25.29 -25.72 -45.93
N ILE A 7 -24.70 -26.52 -46.81
CA ILE A 7 -23.43 -27.20 -46.55
C ILE A 7 -22.28 -26.18 -46.42
N ILE A 8 -22.24 -25.15 -47.26
CA ILE A 8 -21.23 -24.07 -47.13
C ILE A 8 -21.40 -23.30 -45.82
N VAL A 9 -22.63 -22.96 -45.42
CA VAL A 9 -22.86 -22.24 -44.16
C VAL A 9 -22.44 -23.09 -42.96
N MET A 10 -22.74 -24.40 -42.95
CA MET A 10 -22.30 -25.28 -41.87
C MET A 10 -20.77 -25.48 -41.84
N ILE A 11 -20.10 -25.57 -42.98
CA ILE A 11 -18.64 -25.68 -43.04
C ILE A 11 -17.97 -24.38 -42.56
N VAL A 12 -18.48 -23.21 -42.95
CA VAL A 12 -17.95 -21.92 -42.51
C VAL A 12 -18.17 -21.71 -41.01
N SER A 13 -19.32 -22.12 -40.45
CA SER A 13 -19.60 -22.04 -39.01
C SER A 13 -18.76 -23.00 -38.16
N VAL A 14 -18.44 -24.20 -38.67
CA VAL A 14 -17.55 -25.15 -37.98
C VAL A 14 -16.09 -24.67 -38.05
N LEU A 15 -15.67 -24.07 -39.17
CA LEU A 15 -14.32 -23.50 -39.31
C LEU A 15 -14.11 -22.23 -38.46
N SER A 16 -15.14 -21.40 -38.27
CA SER A 16 -15.05 -20.22 -37.40
C SER A 16 -15.08 -20.58 -35.91
N LEU A 17 -15.77 -21.66 -35.52
CA LEU A 17 -15.68 -22.22 -34.17
C LEU A 17 -14.31 -22.88 -33.91
N ALA A 18 -13.69 -23.49 -34.91
CA ALA A 18 -12.33 -24.04 -34.79
C ALA A 18 -11.26 -22.95 -34.63
N TRP A 19 -11.45 -21.77 -35.24
CA TRP A 19 -10.56 -20.61 -35.05
C TRP A 19 -10.64 -19.99 -33.65
N LEU A 20 -11.78 -20.10 -32.96
CA LEU A 20 -11.92 -19.66 -31.56
C LEU A 20 -11.29 -20.65 -30.55
N ALA A 21 -11.03 -21.90 -30.95
CA ALA A 21 -10.39 -22.91 -30.11
C ALA A 21 -8.85 -22.91 -30.21
N TRP A 22 -8.26 -22.28 -31.23
CA TRP A 22 -6.87 -21.83 -31.18
C TRP A 22 -6.82 -20.51 -30.42
N GLY A 23 -7.09 -20.64 -29.12
CA GLY A 23 -6.86 -19.59 -28.15
C GLY A 23 -5.48 -19.00 -28.36
N TYR A 24 -5.44 -17.67 -28.35
CA TYR A 24 -4.22 -16.92 -28.15
C TYR A 24 -3.38 -17.65 -27.10
N PRO A 25 -2.16 -18.13 -27.42
CA PRO A 25 -1.29 -18.64 -26.39
C PRO A 25 -1.13 -17.48 -25.41
N SER A 26 -1.66 -17.66 -24.20
CA SER A 26 -1.36 -16.77 -23.10
C SER A 26 0.16 -16.73 -23.03
N THR A 27 0.74 -15.57 -23.34
CA THR A 27 2.16 -15.30 -23.19
C THR A 27 2.49 -15.17 -21.69
N GLN A 28 2.01 -16.09 -20.87
CA GLN A 28 2.68 -16.40 -19.63
C GLN A 28 3.98 -17.07 -20.05
N LEU A 29 5.10 -16.38 -19.85
CA LEU A 29 6.42 -16.99 -19.85
C LEU A 29 6.38 -18.14 -18.84
N THR A 30 6.12 -19.35 -19.32
CA THR A 30 6.40 -20.56 -18.56
C THR A 30 7.91 -20.70 -18.55
N VAL A 31 8.56 -20.07 -17.58
CA VAL A 31 9.98 -20.33 -17.30
C VAL A 31 10.03 -21.82 -16.92
N PRO A 32 10.69 -22.68 -17.72
CA PRO A 32 10.79 -24.09 -17.37
C PRO A 32 11.40 -24.18 -15.98
N PRO A 33 10.85 -24.99 -15.05
CA PRO A 33 11.52 -25.23 -13.79
C PRO A 33 12.93 -25.72 -14.12
N GLY A 34 13.92 -24.89 -13.82
CA GLY A 34 15.31 -25.15 -14.22
C GLY A 34 15.75 -26.52 -13.70
N ASP A 35 16.68 -27.17 -14.39
CA ASP A 35 17.00 -28.58 -14.14
C ASP A 35 17.53 -28.84 -12.71
N ILE A 36 18.13 -27.85 -12.06
CA ILE A 36 18.74 -27.96 -10.72
C ILE A 36 17.71 -27.95 -9.58
N LYS A 37 17.74 -28.98 -8.74
CA LYS A 37 17.03 -29.11 -7.45
C LYS A 37 17.92 -28.52 -6.36
N PHE A 38 17.44 -27.45 -5.73
CA PHE A 38 18.15 -26.84 -4.60
C PHE A 38 17.14 -26.34 -3.58
N ALA A 39 17.42 -26.57 -2.30
CA ALA A 39 16.60 -26.13 -1.17
C ALA A 39 17.46 -25.30 -0.22
N HIS A 40 17.17 -23.99 -0.14
CA HIS A 40 17.81 -23.10 0.83
C HIS A 40 17.49 -23.51 2.27
N ALA A 41 16.31 -24.09 2.50
CA ALA A 41 15.89 -24.64 3.80
C ALA A 41 16.84 -25.70 4.38
N ASN A 42 17.67 -26.34 3.54
CA ASN A 42 18.66 -27.33 3.97
C ASN A 42 20.07 -26.74 4.16
N HIS A 43 20.28 -25.47 3.82
CA HIS A 43 21.59 -24.81 3.79
C HIS A 43 21.62 -23.52 4.63
N THR A 44 20.72 -23.40 5.62
CA THR A 44 20.54 -22.18 6.43
C THR A 44 21.69 -21.86 7.37
N ASP A 45 22.55 -22.85 7.66
CA ASP A 45 23.72 -22.68 8.52
C ASP A 45 24.91 -22.03 7.79
N LEU A 46 24.78 -21.80 6.47
CA LEU A 46 25.80 -21.17 5.64
C LEU A 46 25.48 -19.69 5.40
N GLU A 47 26.51 -18.87 5.31
CA GLU A 47 26.38 -17.48 4.88
C GLU A 47 26.01 -17.42 3.39
N CYS A 48 25.12 -16.50 2.99
CA CYS A 48 24.65 -16.40 1.60
C CYS A 48 25.79 -16.23 0.58
N LEU A 49 26.82 -15.46 0.95
CA LEU A 49 27.98 -15.17 0.09
C LEU A 49 28.91 -16.37 -0.10
N THR A 50 28.76 -17.44 0.69
CA THR A 50 29.48 -18.71 0.47
C THR A 50 29.18 -19.24 -0.93
N CYS A 51 27.91 -19.21 -1.32
CA CYS A 51 27.47 -19.67 -2.65
C CYS A 51 27.35 -18.52 -3.65
N HIS A 52 26.89 -17.35 -3.19
CA HIS A 52 26.60 -16.19 -4.03
C HIS A 52 27.72 -15.14 -3.99
N ALA A 53 28.98 -15.57 -4.03
CA ALA A 53 30.15 -14.69 -3.87
C ALA A 53 30.17 -13.50 -4.84
N GLY A 54 29.64 -13.66 -6.06
CA GLY A 54 29.56 -12.56 -7.02
C GLY A 54 28.60 -11.42 -6.62
N ALA A 55 27.68 -11.65 -5.67
CA ALA A 55 26.64 -10.69 -5.35
C ALA A 55 27.19 -9.39 -4.74
N GLU A 56 28.23 -9.45 -3.91
CA GLU A 56 28.80 -8.26 -3.26
C GLU A 56 29.48 -7.30 -4.25
N THR A 57 29.93 -7.80 -5.40
CA THR A 57 30.63 -7.01 -6.43
C THR A 57 29.78 -6.73 -7.67
N SER A 58 28.63 -7.39 -7.80
CA SER A 58 27.76 -7.26 -8.97
C SER A 58 27.20 -5.86 -9.13
N VAL A 59 27.36 -5.33 -10.34
CA VAL A 59 26.88 -3.99 -10.73
C VAL A 59 25.81 -4.06 -11.81
N SER A 60 25.47 -5.26 -12.27
CA SER A 60 24.55 -5.50 -13.37
C SER A 60 23.53 -6.58 -12.99
N PRO A 61 22.25 -6.40 -13.34
CA PRO A 61 21.24 -7.44 -13.15
C PRO A 61 21.42 -8.59 -14.13
N GLN A 62 22.28 -8.49 -15.13
CA GLN A 62 22.58 -9.59 -16.05
C GLN A 62 23.68 -10.52 -15.52
N ASP A 63 24.37 -10.14 -14.44
CA ASP A 63 25.43 -10.96 -13.85
C ASP A 63 24.86 -12.32 -13.39
N LYS A 64 25.58 -13.41 -13.68
CA LYS A 64 25.20 -14.75 -13.25
C LYS A 64 25.66 -14.97 -11.82
N LEU A 65 24.76 -14.70 -10.86
CA LEU A 65 25.04 -14.78 -9.43
C LEU A 65 24.66 -16.12 -8.79
N TYR A 66 24.22 -17.10 -9.59
CA TYR A 66 24.03 -18.47 -9.11
C TYR A 66 25.39 -19.16 -8.96
N PRO A 67 25.60 -19.99 -7.91
CA PRO A 67 26.83 -20.74 -7.74
C PRO A 67 27.11 -21.63 -8.94
N ALA A 68 28.39 -21.78 -9.26
CA ALA A 68 28.84 -22.81 -10.20
C ALA A 68 28.83 -24.18 -9.52
N MET A 69 28.88 -25.26 -10.31
CA MET A 69 28.81 -26.63 -9.78
C MET A 69 29.97 -26.93 -8.83
N GLU A 70 31.14 -26.34 -9.10
CA GLU A 70 32.36 -26.49 -8.33
C GLU A 70 32.20 -26.01 -6.88
N VAL A 71 31.38 -24.98 -6.64
CA VAL A 71 31.09 -24.47 -5.28
C VAL A 71 30.32 -25.51 -4.46
N CYS A 72 29.46 -26.30 -5.11
CA CYS A 72 28.80 -27.44 -4.46
C CYS A 72 29.83 -28.54 -4.12
N GLY A 73 30.84 -28.71 -4.98
CA GLY A 73 31.94 -29.67 -4.85
C GLY A 73 32.82 -29.48 -3.61
N ASP A 74 32.81 -28.28 -3.04
CA ASP A 74 33.54 -27.99 -1.79
C ASP A 74 32.98 -28.76 -0.58
N CYS A 75 31.73 -29.23 -0.65
CA CYS A 75 31.07 -29.97 0.42
C CYS A 75 30.37 -31.27 -0.04
N HIS A 76 29.92 -31.33 -1.29
CA HIS A 76 29.26 -32.49 -1.89
C HIS A 76 30.21 -33.20 -2.84
N ASP A 77 30.24 -34.52 -2.79
CA ASP A 77 31.00 -35.31 -3.76
C ASP A 77 30.31 -35.24 -5.14
N ILE A 78 31.01 -34.66 -6.11
CA ILE A 78 30.53 -34.43 -7.48
C ILE A 78 31.37 -35.18 -8.53
N GLU A 79 32.33 -36.01 -8.10
CA GLU A 79 33.25 -36.70 -9.01
C GLU A 79 32.65 -38.01 -9.58
N GLU A 80 31.61 -38.56 -8.94
CA GLU A 80 30.92 -39.77 -9.40
C GLU A 80 29.67 -39.46 -10.24
N VAL A 81 29.64 -39.99 -11.47
CA VAL A 81 28.56 -39.81 -12.47
C VAL A 81 27.19 -40.29 -11.95
N ASP A 82 27.18 -41.25 -11.04
CA ASP A 82 25.97 -41.86 -10.48
C ASP A 82 25.23 -40.90 -9.52
N GLY A 83 25.89 -39.82 -9.07
CA GLY A 83 25.36 -38.84 -8.12
C GLY A 83 24.61 -37.66 -8.75
N CYS A 84 24.61 -37.50 -10.08
CA CYS A 84 24.05 -36.32 -10.75
C CYS A 84 22.55 -36.10 -10.42
N GLY A 85 21.79 -37.17 -10.19
CA GLY A 85 20.35 -37.11 -9.86
C GLY A 85 20.02 -36.46 -8.52
N THR A 86 21.01 -36.27 -7.66
CA THR A 86 20.90 -35.53 -6.40
C THR A 86 20.53 -34.08 -6.66
N CYS A 87 21.21 -33.45 -7.62
CA CYS A 87 21.06 -32.05 -7.96
C CYS A 87 20.28 -31.85 -9.27
N HIS A 88 20.49 -32.69 -10.27
CA HIS A 88 19.81 -32.57 -11.57
C HIS A 88 18.49 -33.36 -11.59
N ARG A 89 17.48 -32.81 -12.27
CA ARG A 89 16.24 -33.54 -12.59
C ARG A 89 16.45 -34.46 -13.78
N SER A 90 17.25 -34.00 -14.75
CA SER A 90 17.69 -34.72 -15.94
C SER A 90 19.12 -35.22 -15.74
N ILE A 91 19.27 -36.52 -15.48
CA ILE A 91 20.59 -37.15 -15.29
C ILE A 91 21.31 -37.31 -16.64
N ASP A 92 20.56 -37.66 -17.69
CA ASP A 92 21.11 -37.94 -19.02
C ASP A 92 21.48 -36.66 -19.80
N ASP A 93 20.92 -35.52 -19.40
CA ASP A 93 21.18 -34.21 -20.01
C ASP A 93 21.11 -33.11 -18.93
N PRO A 94 22.14 -33.00 -18.06
CA PRO A 94 22.15 -32.03 -16.98
C PRO A 94 22.35 -30.62 -17.52
N GLN A 95 21.43 -29.72 -17.17
CA GLN A 95 21.42 -28.34 -17.65
C GLN A 95 21.64 -27.34 -16.51
N ALA A 96 22.36 -26.27 -16.82
CA ALA A 96 22.51 -25.15 -15.89
C ALA A 96 21.19 -24.36 -15.77
N LEU A 97 20.98 -23.68 -14.63
CA LEU A 97 19.86 -22.75 -14.51
C LEU A 97 19.96 -21.65 -15.58
N PRO A 98 18.84 -21.31 -16.25
CA PRO A 98 18.82 -20.22 -17.21
C PRO A 98 19.13 -18.89 -16.52
N ASN A 99 19.79 -17.99 -17.24
CA ASN A 99 19.96 -16.59 -16.82
C ASN A 99 19.01 -15.72 -17.65
N PRO A 100 17.74 -15.55 -17.21
CA PRO A 100 16.77 -14.77 -17.96
C PRO A 100 17.21 -13.31 -18.05
N ASP A 101 16.86 -12.64 -19.15
CA ASP A 101 17.05 -11.19 -19.24
C ASP A 101 16.18 -10.49 -18.19
N ARG A 102 16.78 -9.59 -17.43
CA ARG A 102 16.12 -8.80 -16.39
C ARG A 102 15.97 -7.37 -16.92
N PRO A 103 14.75 -6.90 -17.25
CA PRO A 103 14.54 -5.63 -17.93
C PRO A 103 14.59 -4.41 -16.99
N ILE A 104 15.52 -4.44 -16.03
CA ILE A 104 15.81 -3.33 -15.12
C ILE A 104 17.32 -3.14 -15.04
N GLU A 105 17.74 -2.01 -14.49
CA GLU A 105 19.09 -1.69 -14.05
C GLU A 105 19.12 -1.89 -12.52
N PHE A 106 20.08 -2.67 -12.03
CA PHE A 106 20.21 -2.96 -10.60
C PHE A 106 21.67 -3.20 -10.23
N ASN A 107 22.07 -2.75 -9.05
CA ASN A 107 23.45 -2.80 -8.59
C ASN A 107 23.51 -3.39 -7.17
N HIS A 108 23.80 -4.68 -7.05
CA HIS A 108 23.91 -5.34 -5.74
C HIS A 108 25.01 -4.72 -4.89
N LYS A 109 26.18 -4.42 -5.47
CA LYS A 109 27.33 -3.82 -4.78
C LYS A 109 26.95 -2.55 -4.02
N LYS A 110 26.21 -1.64 -4.64
CA LYS A 110 25.73 -0.41 -3.99
C LYS A 110 24.82 -0.71 -2.81
N HIS A 111 23.87 -1.63 -2.96
CA HIS A 111 22.95 -1.99 -1.87
C HIS A 111 23.67 -2.69 -0.72
N PHE A 112 24.64 -3.54 -1.05
CA PHE A 112 25.50 -4.21 -0.08
C PHE A 112 26.38 -3.22 0.70
N GLU A 113 26.96 -2.21 0.04
CA GLU A 113 27.72 -1.13 0.67
C GLU A 113 26.87 -0.28 1.64
N GLN A 114 25.57 -0.16 1.37
CA GLN A 114 24.59 0.45 2.30
C GLN A 114 24.21 -0.47 3.46
N LYS A 115 24.85 -1.65 3.58
CA LYS A 115 24.63 -2.65 4.63
C LYS A 115 23.21 -3.21 4.64
N ILE A 116 22.54 -3.23 3.48
CA ILE A 116 21.24 -3.86 3.32
C ILE A 116 21.44 -5.38 3.30
N LYS A 117 20.75 -6.09 4.20
CA LYS A 117 20.82 -7.55 4.29
C LYS A 117 20.16 -8.19 3.06
N CYS A 118 20.67 -9.35 2.62
CA CYS A 118 20.10 -10.11 1.50
C CYS A 118 18.60 -10.41 1.70
N THR A 119 18.22 -10.77 2.93
CA THR A 119 16.84 -11.09 3.32
C THR A 119 15.91 -9.90 3.38
N HIS A 120 16.41 -8.66 3.27
CA HIS A 120 15.54 -7.51 3.11
C HIS A 120 14.87 -7.51 1.74
N CYS A 121 15.57 -7.98 0.70
CA CYS A 121 15.05 -8.08 -0.66
C CYS A 121 14.56 -9.50 -1.02
N HIS A 122 15.29 -10.51 -0.55
CA HIS A 122 14.98 -11.93 -0.74
C HIS A 122 14.32 -12.50 0.52
N ASP A 123 13.26 -11.84 0.97
CA ASP A 123 12.55 -12.23 2.18
C ASP A 123 11.99 -13.65 2.05
N GLY A 124 12.08 -14.46 3.11
CA GLY A 124 11.62 -15.86 3.11
C GLY A 124 12.48 -16.86 2.31
N ILE A 125 13.57 -16.44 1.64
CA ILE A 125 14.39 -17.36 0.82
C ILE A 125 14.93 -18.55 1.62
N ALA A 126 15.21 -18.37 2.91
CA ALA A 126 15.68 -19.42 3.81
C ALA A 126 14.69 -20.58 3.95
N GLU A 127 13.40 -20.37 3.68
CA GLU A 127 12.37 -21.40 3.74
C GLU A 127 12.17 -22.11 2.39
N SER A 128 12.86 -21.64 1.35
CA SER A 128 12.71 -22.19 0.00
C SER A 128 13.12 -23.66 -0.04
N ARG A 129 12.21 -24.50 -0.53
CA ARG A 129 12.43 -25.94 -0.73
C ARG A 129 12.76 -26.29 -2.18
N GLU A 130 12.76 -25.31 -3.07
CA GLU A 130 13.04 -25.50 -4.49
C GLU A 130 13.70 -24.27 -5.12
N SER A 131 14.38 -24.49 -6.25
CA SER A 131 14.90 -23.41 -7.09
C SER A 131 13.71 -22.65 -7.70
N SER A 132 13.44 -21.44 -7.23
CA SER A 132 12.29 -20.64 -7.65
C SER A 132 12.62 -19.15 -7.71
N THR A 133 11.85 -18.42 -8.53
CA THR A 133 11.85 -16.96 -8.60
C THR A 133 10.89 -16.31 -7.60
N THR A 134 10.16 -17.09 -6.79
CA THR A 134 9.16 -16.59 -5.82
C THR A 134 9.71 -15.53 -4.87
N TYR A 135 10.96 -15.68 -4.43
CA TYR A 135 11.61 -14.78 -3.48
C TYR A 135 12.44 -13.68 -4.15
N MET A 136 12.18 -13.40 -5.43
CA MET A 136 12.76 -12.26 -6.11
C MET A 136 12.04 -10.98 -5.67
N PRO A 137 12.78 -9.88 -5.41
CA PRO A 137 12.18 -8.61 -5.03
C PRO A 137 11.24 -8.10 -6.13
N THR A 138 10.08 -7.62 -5.71
CA THR A 138 9.12 -6.94 -6.58
C THR A 138 9.33 -5.42 -6.50
N MET A 139 8.81 -4.69 -7.49
CA MET A 139 8.95 -3.24 -7.53
C MET A 139 8.43 -2.53 -6.26
N PRO A 140 7.27 -2.91 -5.66
CA PRO A 140 6.82 -2.34 -4.39
C PRO A 140 7.88 -2.36 -3.28
N LEU A 141 8.66 -3.44 -3.19
CA LEU A 141 9.73 -3.56 -2.20
C LEU A 141 10.84 -2.53 -2.41
N CYS A 142 11.28 -2.34 -3.66
CA CYS A 142 12.26 -1.30 -4.01
C CYS A 142 11.77 0.09 -3.58
N MET A 143 10.47 0.32 -3.77
CA MET A 143 9.80 1.61 -3.53
C MET A 143 9.58 1.92 -2.05
N THR A 144 9.85 1.00 -1.13
CA THR A 144 9.88 1.27 0.33
C THR A 144 11.04 2.17 0.76
N CYS A 145 12.11 2.18 -0.04
CA CYS A 145 13.30 3.01 0.14
C CYS A 145 13.47 4.02 -1.00
N HIS A 146 13.14 3.66 -2.23
CA HIS A 146 13.14 4.57 -3.39
C HIS A 146 11.86 5.40 -3.43
N ASP A 147 11.64 6.22 -2.40
CA ASP A 147 10.42 7.02 -2.21
C ASP A 147 10.55 8.48 -2.71
N GLY A 148 11.73 8.89 -3.18
CA GLY A 148 12.06 10.27 -3.55
C GLY A 148 12.56 11.12 -2.38
N ILE A 149 12.53 10.59 -1.15
CA ILE A 149 13.01 11.23 0.08
C ILE A 149 14.28 10.53 0.58
N LYS A 150 14.21 9.21 0.80
CA LYS A 150 15.32 8.35 1.24
C LYS A 150 16.26 8.00 0.09
N ALA A 151 15.71 7.69 -1.08
CA ALA A 151 16.46 7.42 -2.30
C ALA A 151 15.68 7.87 -3.53
N ASP A 152 16.40 8.14 -4.63
CA ASP A 152 15.82 8.56 -5.90
C ASP A 152 14.81 7.53 -6.41
N ASN A 153 13.63 7.99 -6.81
CA ASN A 153 12.54 7.17 -7.32
C ASN A 153 12.27 7.40 -8.81
N SER A 154 13.20 8.04 -9.52
CA SER A 154 13.08 8.30 -10.95
C SER A 154 12.93 6.97 -11.72
N CYS A 155 11.94 6.91 -12.62
CA CYS A 155 11.65 5.67 -13.35
C CYS A 155 12.88 5.16 -14.14
N ALA A 156 13.65 6.11 -14.69
CA ALA A 156 14.85 5.83 -15.47
C ALA A 156 15.99 5.21 -14.64
N LEU A 157 15.99 5.39 -13.31
CA LEU A 157 16.99 4.79 -12.42
C LEU A 157 17.02 3.27 -12.55
N CYS A 158 15.83 2.66 -12.59
CA CYS A 158 15.67 1.21 -12.67
C CYS A 158 15.26 0.74 -14.06
N HIS A 159 14.50 1.51 -14.83
CA HIS A 159 14.00 1.04 -16.14
C HIS A 159 14.84 1.52 -17.33
N GLY A 160 15.79 2.44 -17.11
CA GLY A 160 16.57 3.05 -18.18
C GLY A 160 15.67 3.61 -19.29
N GLN A 161 15.91 3.17 -20.53
CA GLN A 161 15.07 3.48 -21.69
C GLN A 161 14.19 2.29 -22.13
N ARG A 162 14.13 1.21 -21.35
CA ARG A 162 13.54 -0.08 -21.76
C ARG A 162 12.04 -0.16 -21.52
N ILE A 163 11.49 0.67 -20.64
CA ILE A 163 10.05 0.75 -20.40
C ILE A 163 9.59 2.18 -20.67
N THR A 164 8.59 2.30 -21.54
CA THR A 164 7.87 3.55 -21.76
C THR A 164 6.60 3.58 -20.91
N LEU A 165 6.07 4.78 -20.67
CA LEU A 165 4.77 4.93 -20.02
C LEU A 165 3.67 4.17 -20.78
N LEU A 166 3.78 3.99 -22.10
CA LEU A 166 2.79 3.29 -22.92
C LEU A 166 2.82 1.77 -22.72
N ASP A 167 3.97 1.21 -22.35
CA ASP A 167 4.10 -0.22 -22.03
C ASP A 167 3.38 -0.58 -20.72
N ILE A 168 3.22 0.40 -19.83
CA ILE A 168 2.53 0.26 -18.54
C ILE A 168 1.07 0.75 -18.64
N HIS A 169 0.85 1.89 -19.31
CA HIS A 169 -0.46 2.49 -19.55
C HIS A 169 -0.83 2.33 -21.02
N PRO A 170 -1.53 1.26 -21.43
CA PRO A 170 -1.92 1.05 -22.82
C PRO A 170 -2.70 2.25 -23.37
N GLN A 171 -2.80 2.38 -24.70
CA GLN A 171 -3.35 3.58 -25.33
C GLN A 171 -4.78 3.93 -24.88
N ASP A 172 -5.56 2.93 -24.48
CA ASP A 172 -6.92 3.01 -23.96
C ASP A 172 -7.02 2.91 -22.42
N TRP A 173 -5.89 3.02 -21.69
CA TRP A 173 -5.83 2.84 -20.24
C TRP A 173 -6.89 3.65 -19.49
N ARG A 174 -7.21 4.86 -19.95
CA ARG A 174 -8.22 5.72 -19.31
C ARG A 174 -9.58 5.04 -19.16
N HIS A 175 -9.95 4.17 -20.10
CA HIS A 175 -11.22 3.45 -20.08
C HIS A 175 -11.16 2.10 -19.36
N GLN A 176 -9.97 1.52 -19.15
CA GLN A 176 -9.80 0.16 -18.61
C GLN A 176 -9.02 0.09 -17.29
N HIS A 177 -8.45 1.21 -16.83
CA HIS A 177 -7.63 1.21 -15.63
C HIS A 177 -8.42 0.97 -14.36
N GLY A 178 -9.74 1.23 -14.34
CA GLY A 178 -10.59 0.93 -13.19
C GLY A 178 -10.62 -0.56 -12.88
N ASP A 179 -10.91 -1.40 -13.87
CA ASP A 179 -10.89 -2.87 -13.73
C ASP A 179 -9.51 -3.37 -13.32
N ARG A 180 -8.46 -2.82 -13.96
CA ARG A 180 -7.07 -3.23 -13.71
C ARG A 180 -6.58 -2.83 -12.33
N ALA A 181 -6.86 -1.60 -11.89
CA ALA A 181 -6.55 -1.09 -10.55
C ALA A 181 -7.33 -1.83 -9.46
N THR A 182 -8.55 -2.27 -9.75
CA THR A 182 -9.33 -3.12 -8.84
C THR A 182 -8.72 -4.52 -8.73
N SER A 183 -8.24 -5.08 -9.85
CA SER A 183 -7.66 -6.43 -9.89
C SER A 183 -6.26 -6.53 -9.26
N ASP A 184 -5.47 -5.45 -9.34
CA ASP A 184 -4.09 -5.43 -8.86
C ASP A 184 -3.71 -4.05 -8.27
N PRO A 185 -4.27 -3.71 -7.10
CA PRO A 185 -4.03 -2.42 -6.46
C PRO A 185 -2.58 -2.27 -5.98
N GLU A 186 -1.89 -3.38 -5.66
CA GLU A 186 -0.51 -3.37 -5.19
C GLU A 186 0.47 -3.00 -6.31
N PHE A 187 0.27 -3.51 -7.53
CA PHE A 187 1.06 -3.11 -8.70
C PHE A 187 0.97 -1.61 -8.95
N CYS A 188 -0.26 -1.07 -8.97
CA CYS A 188 -0.49 0.35 -9.16
C CYS A 188 0.13 1.17 -8.03
N GLY A 189 -0.07 0.75 -6.77
CA GLY A 189 0.46 1.38 -5.57
C GLY A 189 1.99 1.41 -5.52
N GLY A 190 2.68 0.52 -6.24
CA GLY A 190 4.12 0.57 -6.35
C GLY A 190 4.64 1.87 -7.01
N CYS A 191 3.93 2.39 -8.02
CA CYS A 191 4.28 3.66 -8.68
C CYS A 191 3.44 4.82 -8.14
N HIS A 192 2.15 4.59 -7.96
CA HIS A 192 1.14 5.56 -7.56
C HIS A 192 0.90 5.51 -6.04
N ARG A 193 1.93 5.87 -5.27
CA ARG A 193 1.98 5.65 -3.81
C ARG A 193 1.10 6.57 -2.96
N SER A 194 0.77 7.76 -3.46
CA SER A 194 -0.07 8.71 -2.71
C SER A 194 -1.49 8.61 -3.18
N GLU A 195 -2.47 8.33 -2.32
CA GLU A 195 -3.91 8.27 -2.68
C GLU A 195 -4.42 9.51 -3.42
N ARG A 196 -3.71 10.64 -3.24
CA ARG A 196 -3.85 11.86 -4.04
C ARG A 196 -3.77 11.62 -5.56
N PHE A 197 -3.08 10.57 -6.03
CA PHE A 197 -2.96 10.26 -7.46
C PHE A 197 -4.33 9.91 -8.07
N CYS A 198 -5.16 9.14 -7.34
CA CYS A 198 -6.49 8.79 -7.75
C CYS A 198 -7.31 10.07 -7.86
N ALA A 199 -7.33 10.85 -6.77
CA ALA A 199 -8.07 12.10 -6.66
C ALA A 199 -7.52 13.22 -7.56
N GLU A 200 -6.29 13.14 -8.05
CA GLU A 200 -5.74 14.14 -8.97
C GLU A 200 -6.34 14.03 -10.36
N CYS A 201 -6.61 12.80 -10.80
CA CYS A 201 -7.36 12.55 -12.02
C CYS A 201 -8.85 12.53 -11.74
N HIS A 202 -9.33 11.75 -10.77
CA HIS A 202 -10.73 11.58 -10.40
C HIS A 202 -11.21 12.69 -9.46
N ARG A 203 -11.62 13.82 -10.03
CA ARG A 203 -12.25 14.94 -9.32
C ARG A 203 -13.65 15.14 -9.84
N GLU A 204 -14.58 15.44 -8.94
CA GLU A 204 -15.96 15.75 -9.28
C GLU A 204 -16.64 14.57 -10.02
N ASP A 205 -17.26 14.81 -11.18
CA ASP A 205 -18.15 13.85 -11.86
C ASP A 205 -17.46 13.02 -12.95
N ASN A 206 -16.13 12.94 -12.96
CA ASN A 206 -15.39 12.27 -14.04
C ASN A 206 -15.13 10.76 -13.82
N LEU A 207 -15.80 10.20 -12.81
CA LEU A 207 -15.89 8.77 -12.58
C LEU A 207 -17.11 8.22 -13.37
N GLU A 208 -16.85 7.39 -14.38
CA GLU A 208 -17.91 6.66 -15.07
C GLU A 208 -18.23 5.36 -14.30
N GLY A 209 -19.42 5.26 -13.73
CA GLY A 209 -19.90 4.06 -13.03
C GLY A 209 -20.50 4.35 -11.64
N ASN A 210 -21.11 3.33 -11.03
CA ASN A 210 -21.62 3.42 -9.66
C ASN A 210 -20.49 3.11 -8.68
N ILE A 211 -19.88 4.15 -8.10
CA ILE A 211 -18.90 4.03 -7.00
C ILE A 211 -19.59 3.63 -5.69
N HIS A 212 -20.89 3.91 -5.60
CA HIS A 212 -21.75 3.53 -4.48
C HIS A 212 -23.05 2.91 -5.01
N ASP A 213 -23.73 2.13 -4.18
CA ASP A 213 -25.05 1.59 -4.52
C ASP A 213 -26.10 2.70 -4.72
N LEU A 214 -27.15 2.40 -5.50
CA LEU A 214 -28.22 3.35 -5.82
C LEU A 214 -28.97 3.92 -4.58
N ASN A 215 -28.88 3.22 -3.44
CA ASN A 215 -29.51 3.63 -2.18
C ASN A 215 -28.49 4.17 -1.16
N TYR A 216 -27.30 4.58 -1.59
CA TYR A 216 -26.23 4.99 -0.69
C TYR A 216 -26.62 6.17 0.22
N GLU A 217 -27.53 7.05 -0.21
CA GLU A 217 -28.12 8.10 0.63
C GLU A 217 -28.70 7.55 1.96
N TYR A 218 -29.19 6.31 1.97
CA TYR A 218 -29.81 5.69 3.13
C TYR A 218 -28.86 4.77 3.91
N THR A 219 -27.72 4.37 3.33
CA THR A 219 -26.80 3.40 3.94
C THR A 219 -25.46 4.01 4.34
N HIS A 220 -25.07 5.17 3.78
CA HIS A 220 -23.77 5.79 4.03
C HIS A 220 -23.53 6.16 5.50
N GLY A 221 -24.59 6.36 6.30
CA GLY A 221 -24.44 6.61 7.73
C GLY A 221 -23.77 5.45 8.49
N LEU A 222 -24.03 4.20 8.08
CA LEU A 222 -23.40 3.00 8.67
C LEU A 222 -21.92 2.89 8.28
N ASP A 223 -21.60 3.25 7.03
CA ASP A 223 -20.22 3.26 6.55
C ASP A 223 -19.42 4.44 7.12
N ALA A 224 -20.03 5.63 7.24
CA ALA A 224 -19.39 6.82 7.80
C ALA A 224 -18.91 6.59 9.24
N GLY A 225 -19.70 5.88 10.06
CA GLY A 225 -19.33 5.58 11.45
C GLY A 225 -18.19 4.55 11.62
N SER A 226 -17.84 3.77 10.59
CA SER A 226 -16.84 2.68 10.69
C SER A 226 -15.68 2.76 9.70
N LYS A 227 -15.84 3.52 8.61
CA LYS A 227 -14.90 3.63 7.47
C LYS A 227 -14.68 5.09 7.05
N GLU A 228 -14.86 6.02 7.98
CA GLU A 228 -14.77 7.46 7.76
C GLU A 228 -13.48 7.90 7.04
N LYS A 229 -12.36 7.26 7.36
CA LYS A 229 -11.04 7.54 6.77
C LYS A 229 -10.96 7.10 5.30
N ASP A 230 -11.77 6.13 4.90
CA ASP A 230 -11.81 5.63 3.52
C ASP A 230 -12.60 6.58 2.61
N CYS A 231 -13.64 7.22 3.14
CA CYS A 231 -14.41 8.23 2.42
C CYS A 231 -13.56 9.49 2.15
N ALA A 232 -12.71 9.88 3.11
CA ALA A 232 -11.81 11.04 3.01
C ALA A 232 -10.77 10.91 1.88
N ARG A 233 -10.60 9.70 1.31
CA ARG A 233 -9.70 9.44 0.19
C ARG A 233 -10.19 10.09 -1.11
N CYS A 234 -11.52 10.25 -1.25
CA CYS A 234 -12.16 10.83 -2.44
C CYS A 234 -13.02 12.06 -2.12
N HIS A 235 -13.62 12.14 -0.94
CA HIS A 235 -14.53 13.21 -0.55
C HIS A 235 -13.91 14.15 0.50
N ASP A 236 -13.95 15.45 0.25
CA ASP A 236 -13.71 16.45 1.29
C ASP A 236 -14.90 16.46 2.25
N ARG A 237 -14.66 16.07 3.52
CA ARG A 237 -15.73 15.88 4.51
C ARG A 237 -16.52 17.16 4.75
N LYS A 238 -15.85 18.31 4.87
CA LYS A 238 -16.50 19.57 5.21
C LYS A 238 -17.31 20.12 4.02
N LEU A 239 -16.81 19.98 2.80
CA LEU A 239 -17.48 20.48 1.61
C LEU A 239 -18.58 19.55 1.10
N PHE A 240 -18.41 18.23 1.24
CA PHE A 240 -19.36 17.25 0.73
C PHE A 240 -20.44 16.91 1.76
N CYS A 241 -20.04 16.45 2.96
CA CYS A 241 -20.98 15.98 3.98
C CYS A 241 -21.81 17.15 4.50
N ASN A 242 -21.17 18.22 5.02
CA ASN A 242 -21.91 19.31 5.65
C ASN A 242 -22.83 20.02 4.65
N ALA A 243 -22.38 20.27 3.42
CA ALA A 243 -23.21 20.98 2.43
C ALA A 243 -24.49 20.22 2.05
N CYS A 244 -24.43 18.87 1.95
CA CYS A 244 -25.62 18.07 1.68
C CYS A 244 -26.55 18.00 2.89
N HIS A 245 -25.98 17.71 4.07
CA HIS A 245 -26.73 17.58 5.32
C HIS A 245 -27.39 18.90 5.75
N GLU A 246 -26.74 20.04 5.54
CA GLU A 246 -27.32 21.37 5.72
C GLU A 246 -28.45 21.63 4.73
N ARG A 247 -28.22 21.37 3.42
CA ARG A 247 -29.21 21.62 2.37
C ARG A 247 -30.48 20.79 2.55
N GLN A 248 -30.34 19.54 2.97
CA GLN A 248 -31.47 18.63 3.21
C GLN A 248 -32.05 18.73 4.63
N ASN A 249 -31.47 19.59 5.47
CA ASN A 249 -31.82 19.72 6.89
C ASN A 249 -31.84 18.35 7.60
N ARG A 250 -30.82 17.52 7.31
CA ARG A 250 -30.62 16.18 7.86
C ARG A 250 -29.41 16.22 8.78
N ILE A 251 -29.63 16.02 10.07
CA ILE A 251 -28.53 15.82 11.03
C ILE A 251 -28.17 14.34 11.13
N PRO A 252 -26.89 13.99 11.43
CA PRO A 252 -26.51 12.61 11.72
C PRO A 252 -27.39 12.02 12.82
N LEU A 253 -27.64 10.71 12.77
CA LEU A 253 -28.64 10.04 13.61
C LEU A 253 -28.32 10.22 15.11
N GLU A 254 -27.04 10.24 15.46
CA GLU A 254 -26.52 10.45 16.81
C GLU A 254 -26.96 11.82 17.38
N HIS A 255 -27.02 12.84 16.52
CA HIS A 255 -27.42 14.21 16.86
C HIS A 255 -28.94 14.39 16.97
N SER A 256 -29.73 13.43 16.48
CA SER A 256 -31.19 13.48 16.48
C SER A 256 -31.84 12.91 17.75
N THR A 257 -31.05 12.32 18.65
CA THR A 257 -31.54 11.72 19.89
C THR A 257 -31.87 12.80 20.92
N LEU A 258 -32.98 12.62 21.65
CA LEU A 258 -33.45 13.57 22.68
C LEU A 258 -32.41 13.83 23.78
N ASN A 259 -31.54 12.85 24.06
CA ASN A 259 -30.53 12.93 25.11
C ASN A 259 -29.14 13.30 24.59
N TRP A 260 -28.97 13.58 23.29
CA TRP A 260 -27.67 13.91 22.70
C TRP A 260 -26.95 15.03 23.49
N LEU A 261 -27.68 16.09 23.83
CA LEU A 261 -27.16 17.23 24.59
C LEU A 261 -26.61 16.82 25.97
N SER A 262 -27.15 15.78 26.59
CA SER A 262 -26.71 15.27 27.90
C SER A 262 -25.74 14.09 27.84
N GLU A 263 -25.69 13.33 26.74
CA GLU A 263 -24.97 12.05 26.66
C GLU A 263 -23.80 12.04 25.66
N HIS A 264 -23.67 13.05 24.78
CA HIS A 264 -22.59 13.12 23.79
C HIS A 264 -21.18 13.14 24.39
N GLY A 265 -21.04 13.48 25.67
CA GLY A 265 -19.76 13.52 26.37
C GLY A 265 -19.01 12.18 26.38
N LEU A 266 -19.72 11.05 26.39
CA LEU A 266 -19.08 9.72 26.27
C LEU A 266 -18.58 9.47 24.84
N ALA A 267 -19.37 9.83 23.83
CA ALA A 267 -18.98 9.72 22.43
C ALA A 267 -17.77 10.61 22.12
N ALA A 268 -17.78 11.87 22.57
CA ALA A 268 -16.69 12.82 22.39
C ALA A 268 -15.38 12.39 23.10
N ARG A 269 -15.46 11.70 24.25
CA ARG A 269 -14.26 11.14 24.91
C ARG A 269 -13.67 9.95 24.17
N ASN A 270 -14.51 9.15 23.53
CA ASN A 270 -14.07 7.98 22.79
C ASN A 270 -13.46 8.36 21.44
N ASP A 271 -14.02 9.37 20.77
CA ASP A 271 -13.56 9.80 19.45
C ASP A 271 -13.88 11.28 19.18
N ILE A 272 -13.05 12.16 19.73
CA ILE A 272 -13.16 13.61 19.50
C ILE A 272 -12.84 14.00 18.04
N GLU A 273 -12.02 13.20 17.35
CA GLU A 273 -11.58 13.47 15.99
C GLU A 273 -12.72 13.30 14.98
N ASN A 274 -13.62 12.34 15.21
CA ASN A 274 -14.85 12.19 14.42
C ASN A 274 -15.80 13.40 14.58
N CYS A 275 -15.82 14.04 15.76
CA CYS A 275 -16.56 15.30 15.93
C CYS A 275 -15.87 16.46 15.20
N ALA A 276 -14.53 16.51 15.30
CA ALA A 276 -13.69 17.52 14.67
C ALA A 276 -13.72 17.44 13.13
N SER A 277 -14.13 16.30 12.58
CA SER A 277 -14.19 16.07 11.15
C SER A 277 -15.31 16.86 10.45
N CYS A 278 -16.41 17.13 11.17
CA CYS A 278 -17.52 17.95 10.69
C CYS A 278 -17.53 19.36 11.32
N HIS A 279 -17.03 19.51 12.55
CA HIS A 279 -16.96 20.77 13.29
C HIS A 279 -15.50 21.15 13.55
N ASP A 280 -15.03 22.31 13.06
CA ASP A 280 -13.62 22.69 13.18
C ASP A 280 -13.42 24.03 13.92
N SER A 281 -12.19 24.53 13.92
CA SER A 281 -11.82 25.79 14.59
C SER A 281 -12.48 27.02 13.98
N SER A 282 -12.97 26.96 12.74
CA SER A 282 -13.75 28.04 12.11
C SER A 282 -15.21 28.03 12.56
N ASP A 283 -15.70 26.86 13.01
CA ASP A 283 -17.00 26.72 13.65
C ASP A 283 -16.94 25.83 14.91
N PRO A 284 -16.40 26.34 16.03
CA PRO A 284 -16.18 25.54 17.22
C PRO A 284 -17.51 25.37 17.97
N THR A 285 -18.36 24.46 17.50
CA THR A 285 -19.67 24.12 18.07
C THR A 285 -19.58 23.84 19.58
N CYS A 286 -18.49 23.22 20.02
CA CYS A 286 -18.24 22.93 21.43
C CYS A 286 -18.13 24.21 22.29
N ALA A 287 -17.46 25.25 21.77
CA ALA A 287 -17.22 26.51 22.49
C ALA A 287 -18.29 27.60 22.24
N ARG A 288 -19.35 27.27 21.49
CA ARG A 288 -20.48 28.19 21.26
C ARG A 288 -21.21 28.46 22.58
N GLY A 289 -21.73 29.69 22.72
CA GLY A 289 -22.46 30.12 23.91
C GLY A 289 -23.69 29.23 24.17
N GLY A 290 -23.68 28.48 25.27
CA GLY A 290 -24.77 27.57 25.67
C GLY A 290 -24.37 26.09 25.74
N CYS A 291 -23.18 25.72 25.24
CA CYS A 291 -22.63 24.37 25.29
C CYS A 291 -21.48 24.26 26.31
N HIS A 292 -20.26 23.91 25.88
CA HIS A 292 -19.08 23.79 26.76
C HIS A 292 -18.44 25.16 26.96
N ARG A 293 -18.66 25.76 28.13
CA ARG A 293 -18.02 27.03 28.52
C ARG A 293 -17.67 27.03 30.00
N ASP A 294 -16.51 27.57 30.33
CA ASP A 294 -16.19 27.91 31.71
C ASP A 294 -17.03 29.13 32.12
N ILE A 295 -18.11 28.87 32.87
CA ILE A 295 -19.11 29.88 33.25
C ILE A 295 -18.50 30.98 34.13
N ASP A 296 -17.46 30.67 34.87
CA ASP A 296 -16.70 31.60 35.71
C ASP A 296 -15.74 32.51 34.92
N GLY A 297 -15.60 32.29 33.60
CA GLY A 297 -14.72 33.05 32.73
C GLY A 297 -13.24 32.65 32.81
N ILE A 298 -12.91 31.60 33.56
CA ILE A 298 -11.54 31.08 33.70
C ILE A 298 -11.44 29.78 32.89
N ARG A 299 -10.67 29.80 31.79
CA ARG A 299 -10.52 28.60 30.95
C ARG A 299 -9.96 27.42 31.76
N GLY A 300 -10.63 26.27 31.76
CA GLY A 300 -10.10 25.04 32.36
C GLY A 300 -10.64 24.67 33.75
N THR A 301 -11.65 25.37 34.27
CA THR A 301 -12.11 25.23 35.66
C THR A 301 -13.45 24.51 35.80
N ASP A 302 -14.22 24.32 34.73
CA ASP A 302 -15.49 23.60 34.82
C ASP A 302 -15.26 22.08 35.05
N PRO A 303 -15.62 21.53 36.22
CA PRO A 303 -15.41 20.13 36.56
C PRO A 303 -16.35 19.18 35.79
N ARG A 304 -17.32 19.70 35.05
CA ARG A 304 -18.18 18.91 34.15
C ARG A 304 -17.47 18.57 32.83
N ILE A 305 -16.47 19.39 32.47
CA ILE A 305 -15.71 19.28 31.22
C ILE A 305 -14.33 18.66 31.50
N HIS A 306 -13.73 18.93 32.66
CA HIS A 306 -12.42 18.44 33.06
C HIS A 306 -12.53 17.32 34.11
N THR A 307 -11.96 16.14 33.83
CA THR A 307 -11.71 15.15 34.89
C THR A 307 -10.54 15.65 35.74
N GLY A 308 -10.66 15.64 37.07
CA GLY A 308 -9.66 16.18 37.99
C GLY A 308 -8.27 15.51 37.97
N ASN A 309 -7.99 14.65 36.99
CA ASN A 309 -6.71 14.00 36.78
C ASN A 309 -6.40 13.93 35.27
N MET A 310 -5.30 14.57 34.86
CA MET A 310 -4.77 14.62 33.48
C MET A 310 -3.61 13.63 33.26
N ALA A 311 -3.39 12.68 34.17
CA ALA A 311 -2.28 11.72 34.10
C ALA A 311 -2.28 10.80 32.86
N PHE A 312 -3.30 10.87 31.99
CA PHE A 312 -3.31 10.15 30.71
C PHE A 312 -2.52 10.87 29.60
N LEU A 313 -2.19 12.16 29.76
CA LEU A 313 -1.49 12.98 28.76
C LEU A 313 0.06 12.86 28.81
N GLN A 314 0.60 11.77 29.38
CA GLN A 314 2.02 11.60 29.72
C GLN A 314 3.02 11.57 28.54
N SER A 315 2.61 11.84 27.29
CA SER A 315 3.49 11.81 26.13
C SER A 315 3.51 13.13 25.36
N LYS A 316 4.62 13.40 24.67
CA LYS A 316 4.79 14.58 23.81
C LYS A 316 3.95 14.41 22.53
N GLY A 317 2.65 14.65 22.60
CA GLY A 317 1.76 14.48 21.46
C GLY A 317 1.83 15.61 20.43
N LEU A 318 1.05 15.47 19.35
CA LEU A 318 1.10 16.28 18.14
C LEU A 318 0.90 17.79 18.39
N TRP A 319 0.23 18.16 19.48
CA TRP A 319 0.03 19.55 19.92
C TRP A 319 1.31 20.35 20.21
N HIS A 320 2.47 19.69 20.36
CA HIS A 320 3.74 20.40 20.56
C HIS A 320 4.27 21.09 19.29
N GLY A 321 3.84 20.61 18.11
CA GLY A 321 4.30 21.13 16.81
C GLY A 321 3.21 21.87 16.02
N ASP A 322 1.97 21.86 16.51
CA ASP A 322 0.81 22.35 15.77
C ASP A 322 -0.06 23.24 16.67
N ASP A 323 -0.01 24.56 16.44
CA ASP A 323 -0.86 25.53 17.15
C ASP A 323 -2.35 25.42 16.76
N GLY A 324 -2.65 24.75 15.65
CA GLY A 324 -4.01 24.45 15.20
C GLY A 324 -4.60 23.19 15.83
N TYR A 325 -3.85 22.49 16.68
CA TYR A 325 -4.30 21.26 17.29
C TYR A 325 -5.59 21.46 18.09
N PHE A 326 -6.50 20.48 18.03
CA PHE A 326 -7.87 20.62 18.54
C PHE A 326 -7.94 21.01 20.02
N CYS A 327 -6.95 20.65 20.83
CA CYS A 327 -6.86 21.06 22.24
C CYS A 327 -6.91 22.59 22.41
N PHE A 328 -6.31 23.35 21.47
CA PHE A 328 -6.27 24.81 21.54
C PHE A 328 -7.57 25.49 21.11
N GLN A 329 -8.60 24.73 20.72
CA GLN A 329 -9.95 25.28 20.53
C GLN A 329 -10.58 25.68 21.88
N CYS A 330 -10.28 24.93 22.94
CA CYS A 330 -10.74 25.22 24.30
C CYS A 330 -9.65 25.82 25.18
N HIS A 331 -8.39 25.55 24.87
CA HIS A 331 -7.24 26.00 25.65
C HIS A 331 -6.43 27.11 24.98
N THR A 332 -5.83 27.98 25.79
CA THR A 332 -4.86 28.96 25.28
C THR A 332 -3.50 28.30 25.11
N SER A 333 -2.99 28.24 23.87
CA SER A 333 -1.56 27.95 23.62
C SER A 333 -0.73 29.15 24.03
N THR A 334 0.13 28.98 25.03
CA THR A 334 1.06 30.03 25.48
C THR A 334 2.47 29.83 24.91
N ARG A 335 2.76 28.65 24.34
CA ARG A 335 4.11 28.18 23.97
C ARG A 335 5.15 28.37 25.08
N ALA A 336 4.71 28.50 26.33
CA ALA A 336 5.54 28.78 27.48
C ALA A 336 5.21 27.78 28.59
N THR A 337 6.25 27.24 29.22
CA THR A 337 6.11 26.41 30.43
C THR A 337 5.39 27.20 31.52
N GLY A 338 4.48 26.54 32.26
CA GLY A 338 3.70 27.18 33.32
C GLY A 338 2.56 28.11 32.88
N GLY A 339 2.29 28.30 31.58
CA GLY A 339 1.19 29.15 31.09
C GLY A 339 0.08 28.38 30.37
N GLY A 340 -1.19 28.67 30.68
CA GLY A 340 -2.34 28.11 29.95
C GLY A 340 -2.39 26.58 30.00
N PHE A 341 -2.69 25.90 28.88
CA PHE A 341 -2.72 24.42 28.85
C PHE A 341 -1.37 23.77 29.15
N CYS A 342 -0.26 24.45 28.83
CA CYS A 342 1.07 23.93 29.05
C CYS A 342 1.40 23.72 30.54
N SER A 343 0.71 24.42 31.47
CA SER A 343 0.95 24.27 32.91
C SER A 343 0.48 22.93 33.49
N TYR A 344 -0.43 22.23 32.82
CA TYR A 344 -0.91 20.90 33.28
C TYR A 344 0.15 19.81 33.14
N CYS A 345 1.15 20.01 32.27
CA CYS A 345 2.24 19.06 32.05
C CYS A 345 3.61 19.64 32.44
N HIS A 346 3.74 20.97 32.44
CA HIS A 346 4.95 21.70 32.79
C HIS A 346 4.65 22.66 33.94
N GLU A 347 4.63 22.14 35.17
CA GLU A 347 4.52 22.97 36.37
C GLU A 347 5.55 24.12 36.31
N SER A 348 5.16 25.28 36.81
CA SER A 348 6.01 26.47 36.91
C SER A 348 7.10 26.24 37.95
N GLY A 349 8.13 25.47 37.61
CA GLY A 349 9.21 25.12 38.52
C GLY A 349 10.01 23.92 38.05
N ASP A 350 10.81 24.12 37.01
CA ASP A 350 12.11 23.46 36.79
C ASP A 350 13.02 24.40 36.01
#